data_AF-A0A7S1DDP6-F1
#
_entry.id   AF-A0A7S1DDP6-F1
#
_cell.length_a   1.000
_cell.length_b   1.000
_cell.length_c   1.000
_cell.angle_alpha   90.00
_cell.angle_beta   90.00
_cell.angle_gamma   90.00
#
_symmetry.space_group_name_H-M   'P 1'
#
loop_
_entity.id
_entity.type
_entity.pdbx_description
1 polymer ?
#
loop_
_entity_poly.entity_id
_entity_poly.type
_entity_poly.pdbx_seq_one_letter_code
_entity_poly.pdbx_strand_id
1 'polypeptide(L)'
;SDTFGIHVTETTECTLCHFKYPSHRFTRFFQMVPFELWRESWQRSGGQSAPEELLKGTYSRELRQCQKCSKEADVGFEVRHTLEGSKGPPGCFALLVQWLAGAASSADIGVVTHLMPLTMDLSMVVSNAAPGTIYRLRCMICLYGAHFITIAFNPAVFQWVQYDDAKVTPLGGWDGVVDKLKKGRFQPEVCFYEMVPSALLPEEYY
;
A
#
# COMPACT_ATOMS: atom_id res chain seq x y z
N SER A 1 20.55 -4.87 6.01
CA SER A 1 19.26 -5.33 5.48
C SER A 1 19.26 -5.09 3.98
N ASP A 2 18.46 -5.85 3.24
CA ASP A 2 18.22 -5.58 1.82
C ASP A 2 17.45 -4.24 1.69
N THR A 3 17.82 -3.39 0.73
CA THR A 3 17.17 -2.08 0.55
C THR A 3 15.73 -2.24 0.09
N PHE A 4 15.47 -3.19 -0.81
CA PHE A 4 14.14 -3.50 -1.37
C PHE A 4 13.83 -4.99 -1.19
N GLY A 5 12.54 -5.34 -1.31
CA GLY A 5 12.07 -6.72 -1.31
C GLY A 5 11.70 -7.21 0.08
N ILE A 6 10.42 -7.48 0.29
CA ILE A 6 9.91 -8.07 1.52
C ILE A 6 9.98 -9.59 1.37
N HIS A 7 10.80 -10.27 2.17
CA HIS A 7 10.88 -11.73 2.18
C HIS A 7 9.72 -12.28 3.01
N VAL A 8 8.76 -12.93 2.35
CA VAL A 8 7.52 -13.38 2.96
C VAL A 8 7.31 -14.89 2.80
N THR A 9 6.82 -15.51 3.87
CA THR A 9 6.13 -16.79 3.81
C THR A 9 4.63 -16.52 3.77
N GLU A 10 3.96 -17.03 2.74
CA GLU A 10 2.52 -17.02 2.59
C GLU A 10 1.92 -18.35 3.03
N THR A 11 0.86 -18.28 3.85
CA THR A 11 0.04 -19.42 4.20
C THR A 11 -1.41 -19.14 3.86
N THR A 12 -2.11 -20.16 3.36
CA THR A 12 -3.49 -20.06 2.92
C THR A 12 -4.32 -21.15 3.60
N GLU A 13 -5.42 -20.76 4.23
CA GLU A 13 -6.35 -21.65 4.92
C GLU A 13 -7.78 -21.43 4.42
N CYS A 14 -8.50 -22.50 4.07
CA CYS A 14 -9.91 -22.41 3.71
C CYS A 14 -10.75 -22.06 4.95
N THR A 15 -11.61 -21.04 4.86
CA THR A 15 -12.43 -20.60 6.01
C THR A 15 -13.59 -21.54 6.34
N LEU A 16 -13.91 -22.51 5.47
CA LEU A 16 -14.99 -23.47 5.68
C LEU A 16 -14.48 -24.80 6.26
N CYS A 17 -13.50 -25.43 5.61
CA CYS A 17 -12.99 -26.75 6.00
C CYS A 17 -11.65 -26.71 6.75
N HIS A 18 -11.07 -25.54 6.96
CA HIS A 18 -9.76 -25.33 7.62
C HIS A 18 -8.59 -26.08 6.96
N PHE A 19 -8.76 -26.51 5.70
CA PHE A 19 -7.67 -27.12 4.96
C PHE A 19 -6.57 -26.09 4.70
N LYS A 20 -5.34 -26.43 5.12
CA LYS A 20 -4.15 -25.62 4.93
C LYS A 20 -3.43 -26.03 3.66
N TYR A 21 -3.24 -25.09 2.75
CA TYR A 21 -2.46 -25.28 1.54
C TYR A 21 -0.95 -25.25 1.86
N PRO A 22 -0.10 -25.80 0.98
CA PRO A 22 1.34 -25.64 1.10
C PRO A 22 1.74 -24.16 1.20
N SER A 23 2.68 -23.86 2.10
CA SER A 23 3.19 -22.49 2.23
C SER A 23 4.12 -22.15 1.08
N HIS A 24 4.08 -20.90 0.62
CA HIS A 24 4.97 -20.38 -0.41
C HIS A 24 5.95 -19.36 0.18
N ARG A 25 7.21 -19.39 -0.25
CA ARG A 25 8.24 -18.41 0.12
C ARG A 25 8.65 -17.62 -1.10
N PHE A 26 8.65 -16.31 -1.00
CA PHE A 26 9.05 -15.43 -2.10
C PHE A 26 9.48 -14.05 -1.61
N THR A 27 10.21 -13.34 -2.47
CA THR A 27 10.52 -11.93 -2.27
C THR A 27 9.48 -11.08 -2.98
N ARG A 28 8.74 -10.29 -2.22
CA ARG A 28 7.74 -9.34 -2.73
C ARG A 28 8.37 -7.95 -2.87
N PHE A 29 8.59 -7.51 -4.11
CA PHE A 29 9.16 -6.19 -4.38
C PHE A 29 8.13 -5.06 -4.30
N PHE A 30 6.85 -5.38 -4.49
CA PHE A 30 5.76 -4.43 -4.41
C PHE A 30 4.52 -5.03 -3.75
N GLN A 31 3.83 -4.20 -2.97
CA GLN A 31 2.48 -4.44 -2.50
C GLN A 31 1.53 -3.90 -3.56
N MET A 32 0.81 -4.76 -4.29
CA MET A 32 -0.17 -4.30 -5.28
C MET A 32 -1.57 -4.25 -4.67
N VAL A 33 -2.31 -3.19 -4.97
CA VAL A 33 -3.65 -2.96 -4.45
C VAL A 33 -4.54 -2.39 -5.54
N PRO A 34 -5.53 -3.15 -6.03
CA PRO A 34 -6.58 -2.61 -6.88
C PRO A 34 -7.38 -1.56 -6.13
N PHE A 35 -7.39 -0.32 -6.64
CA PHE A 35 -8.02 0.81 -5.98
C PHE A 35 -9.51 0.56 -5.70
N GLU A 36 -10.21 -0.10 -6.61
CA GLU A 36 -11.64 -0.39 -6.49
C GLU A 36 -11.91 -1.34 -5.32
N LEU A 37 -11.10 -2.39 -5.14
CA LEU A 37 -11.19 -3.29 -3.99
C LEU A 37 -10.85 -2.57 -2.68
N TRP A 38 -9.89 -1.63 -2.74
CA TRP A 38 -9.49 -0.83 -1.58
C TRP A 38 -10.63 0.07 -1.11
N ARG A 39 -11.21 0.82 -2.06
CA ARG A 39 -12.36 1.71 -1.87
C ARG A 39 -13.58 0.95 -1.34
N GLU A 40 -13.94 -0.16 -1.96
CA GLU A 40 -15.08 -0.97 -1.52
C GLU A 40 -14.89 -1.53 -0.11
N SER A 41 -13.66 -1.91 0.24
CA SER A 41 -13.34 -2.44 1.56
C SER A 41 -13.46 -1.36 2.63
N TRP A 42 -12.97 -0.16 2.34
CA TRP A 42 -13.15 1.01 3.20
C TRP A 42 -14.63 1.37 3.37
N GLN A 43 -15.40 1.41 2.27
CA GLN A 43 -16.84 1.70 2.33
C GLN A 43 -17.60 0.66 3.15
N ARG A 44 -17.29 -0.63 3.01
CA ARG A 44 -17.89 -1.71 3.82
C ARG A 44 -17.58 -1.59 5.30
N SER A 45 -16.42 -1.02 5.66
CA SER A 45 -16.07 -0.73 7.06
C SER A 45 -16.78 0.51 7.63
N GLY A 46 -17.66 1.16 6.86
CA GLY A 46 -18.25 2.45 7.25
C GLY A 46 -17.23 3.58 7.35
N GLY A 47 -16.09 3.45 6.66
CA GLY A 47 -14.99 4.39 6.69
C GLY A 47 -14.11 4.33 7.95
N GLN A 48 -14.24 3.26 8.76
CA GLN A 48 -13.54 3.15 10.05
C GLN A 48 -12.23 2.36 9.97
N SER A 49 -12.05 1.52 8.95
CA SER A 49 -10.82 0.72 8.82
C SER A 49 -9.60 1.59 8.52
N ALA A 50 -8.52 1.29 9.23
CA ALA A 50 -7.23 1.89 8.96
C ALA A 50 -6.70 1.40 7.59
N PRO A 51 -5.96 2.24 6.84
CA PRO A 51 -5.32 1.85 5.59
C PRO A 51 -4.60 0.50 5.63
N GLU A 52 -3.84 0.24 6.69
CA GLU A 52 -3.03 -0.96 6.88
C GLU A 52 -3.87 -2.24 6.95
N GLU A 53 -5.03 -2.16 7.60
CA GLU A 53 -5.97 -3.29 7.67
C GLU A 53 -6.51 -3.65 6.28
N LEU A 54 -6.77 -2.63 5.47
CA LEU A 54 -7.25 -2.81 4.11
C LEU A 54 -6.17 -3.40 3.18
N LEU A 55 -4.91 -2.99 3.36
CA LEU A 55 -3.77 -3.56 2.64
C LEU A 55 -3.60 -5.05 2.94
N LYS A 56 -3.71 -5.43 4.21
CA LYS A 56 -3.68 -6.84 4.64
C LYS A 56 -4.80 -7.66 4.00
N GLY A 57 -6.01 -7.10 3.90
CA GLY A 57 -7.19 -7.78 3.36
C GLY A 57 -7.25 -7.93 1.83
N THR A 58 -6.32 -7.33 1.08
CA THR A 58 -6.34 -7.32 -0.39
C THR A 58 -6.05 -8.72 -0.99
N TYR A 59 -5.23 -9.53 -0.32
CA TYR A 59 -4.76 -10.81 -0.84
C TYR A 59 -5.72 -12.00 -0.67
N SER A 60 -6.67 -11.89 0.28
CA SER A 60 -7.57 -12.99 0.62
C SER A 60 -8.65 -13.28 -0.45
N ARG A 61 -8.62 -12.60 -1.61
CA ARG A 61 -9.74 -12.54 -2.56
C ARG A 61 -9.53 -13.29 -3.88
N GLU A 62 -8.36 -13.87 -4.10
CA GLU A 62 -8.04 -14.52 -5.39
C GLU A 62 -8.49 -15.99 -5.46
N LEU A 63 -8.75 -16.64 -4.31
CA LEU A 63 -9.16 -18.04 -4.25
C LEU A 63 -10.67 -18.13 -3.98
N ARG A 64 -11.40 -18.85 -4.84
CA ARG A 64 -12.86 -19.04 -4.71
C ARG A 64 -13.30 -20.50 -4.58
N GLN A 65 -12.43 -21.44 -4.95
CA GLN A 65 -12.75 -22.87 -4.94
C GLN A 65 -11.73 -23.64 -4.11
N CYS A 66 -12.20 -24.30 -3.05
CA CYS A 66 -11.37 -25.20 -2.27
C CYS A 66 -11.39 -26.61 -2.87
N GLN A 67 -10.22 -27.25 -2.94
CA GLN A 67 -10.08 -28.61 -3.47
C GLN A 67 -10.65 -29.69 -2.54
N LYS A 68 -10.93 -29.35 -1.27
CA LYS A 68 -11.50 -30.24 -0.25
C LYS A 68 -12.99 -30.00 -0.01
N CYS A 69 -13.48 -28.80 -0.29
CA CYS A 69 -14.92 -28.52 -0.27
C CYS A 69 -15.57 -29.07 -1.54
N SER A 70 -16.90 -29.20 -1.55
CA SER A 70 -17.63 -29.44 -2.79
C SER A 70 -17.33 -28.30 -3.78
N LYS A 71 -17.18 -28.62 -5.07
CA LYS A 71 -16.86 -27.65 -6.14
C LYS A 71 -17.94 -26.57 -6.35
N GLU A 72 -19.08 -26.73 -5.67
CA GLU A 72 -20.27 -25.88 -5.78
C GLU A 72 -20.35 -24.80 -4.69
N ALA A 73 -19.50 -24.86 -3.66
CA ALA A 73 -19.48 -23.87 -2.60
C ALA A 73 -18.46 -22.75 -2.92
N ASP A 74 -18.95 -21.52 -3.04
CA ASP A 74 -18.09 -20.33 -3.00
C ASP A 74 -17.55 -20.22 -1.57
N VAL A 75 -16.24 -20.41 -1.39
CA VAL A 75 -15.61 -20.44 -0.06
C VAL A 75 -14.54 -19.37 0.06
N GLY A 76 -14.45 -18.79 1.25
CA GLY A 76 -13.40 -17.84 1.59
C GLY A 76 -12.08 -18.52 1.92
N PHE A 77 -11.01 -17.73 1.84
CA PHE A 77 -9.67 -18.13 2.26
C PHE A 77 -9.07 -17.05 3.15
N GLU A 78 -8.40 -17.48 4.22
CA GLU A 78 -7.55 -16.62 4.99
C GLU A 78 -6.12 -16.74 4.47
N VAL A 79 -5.61 -15.66 3.90
CA VAL A 79 -4.21 -15.54 3.46
C VAL A 79 -3.44 -14.77 4.52
N ARG A 80 -2.34 -15.35 5.02
CA ARG A 80 -1.43 -14.68 5.95
C ARG A 80 -0.04 -14.57 5.35
N HIS A 81 0.49 -13.36 5.37
CA HIS A 81 1.90 -13.09 5.06
C HIS A 81 2.69 -12.91 6.34
N THR A 82 3.78 -13.66 6.46
CA THR A 82 4.70 -13.62 7.60
C THR A 82 6.09 -13.24 7.12
N LEU A 83 6.70 -12.23 7.75
CA LEU A 83 8.05 -11.79 7.45
C LEU A 83 9.06 -12.86 7.86
N GLU A 84 10.03 -13.14 6.99
CA GLU A 84 11.14 -14.04 7.30
C GLU A 84 12.13 -13.37 8.28
N GLY A 85 12.17 -13.88 9.52
CA GLY A 85 12.94 -13.26 10.61
C GLY A 85 14.44 -13.18 10.37
N SER A 86 15.02 -14.07 9.56
CA SER A 86 16.46 -14.06 9.24
C SER A 86 16.88 -12.89 8.34
N LYS A 87 15.95 -12.30 7.59
CA LYS A 87 16.20 -11.20 6.64
C LYS A 87 15.78 -9.84 7.19
N GLY A 88 14.77 -9.83 8.06
CA GLY A 88 14.18 -8.60 8.59
C GLY A 88 13.42 -7.79 7.53
N PRO A 89 12.83 -6.65 7.93
CA PRO A 89 12.08 -5.79 7.02
C PRO A 89 13.02 -4.99 6.09
N PRO A 90 12.61 -4.67 4.85
CA PRO A 90 13.47 -3.97 3.90
C PRO A 90 13.59 -2.48 4.22
N GLY A 91 14.69 -1.83 3.81
CA GLY A 91 14.85 -0.38 4.03
C GLY A 91 13.75 0.48 3.38
N CYS A 92 13.16 0.00 2.28
CA CYS A 92 12.04 0.62 1.61
C CYS A 92 11.19 -0.41 0.85
N PHE A 93 9.94 -0.06 0.54
CA PHE A 93 9.07 -0.85 -0.32
C PHE A 93 8.22 0.04 -1.22
N ALA A 94 7.69 -0.54 -2.30
CA ALA A 94 6.75 0.11 -3.19
C ALA A 94 5.31 -0.42 -2.96
N LEU A 95 4.36 0.50 -2.87
CA LEU A 95 2.93 0.23 -2.95
C LEU A 95 2.47 0.60 -4.37
N LEU A 96 1.97 -0.37 -5.12
CA LEU A 96 1.38 -0.19 -6.44
C LEU A 96 -0.13 -0.06 -6.28
N VAL A 97 -0.68 1.10 -6.65
CA VAL A 97 -2.13 1.32 -6.69
C VAL A 97 -2.57 1.07 -8.12
N GLN A 98 -3.33 0.00 -8.32
CA GLN A 98 -3.79 -0.40 -9.65
C GLN A 98 -5.18 0.19 -9.91
N TRP A 99 -5.28 0.99 -10.97
CA TRP A 99 -6.53 1.61 -11.40
C TRP A 99 -7.15 0.79 -12.55
N LEU A 100 -8.46 0.51 -12.50
CA LEU A 100 -9.13 -0.12 -13.66
C LEU A 100 -9.39 0.89 -14.78
N ALA A 101 -9.72 2.13 -14.42
CA ALA A 101 -9.95 3.21 -15.38
C ALA A 101 -8.68 4.06 -15.54
N GLY A 102 -8.28 4.34 -16.78
CA GLY A 102 -7.14 5.24 -17.08
C GLY A 102 -7.41 6.73 -16.81
N ALA A 103 -8.56 7.07 -16.23
CA ALA A 103 -8.91 8.43 -15.82
C ALA A 103 -9.79 8.40 -14.56
N ALA A 104 -9.17 8.67 -13.40
CA ALA A 104 -9.88 8.77 -12.13
C ALA A 104 -10.70 10.07 -12.04
N SER A 105 -11.83 10.01 -11.32
CA SER A 105 -12.57 11.20 -10.94
C SER A 105 -11.86 11.95 -9.81
N SER A 106 -12.14 13.25 -9.66
CA SER A 106 -11.61 14.03 -8.52
C SER A 106 -12.06 13.47 -7.16
N ALA A 107 -13.23 12.81 -7.11
CA ALA A 107 -13.72 12.13 -5.93
C ALA A 107 -12.89 10.87 -5.62
N ASP A 108 -12.58 10.06 -6.63
CA ASP A 108 -11.74 8.88 -6.49
C ASP A 108 -10.32 9.23 -6.04
N ILE A 109 -9.75 10.32 -6.59
CA ILE A 109 -8.48 10.86 -6.12
C ILE A 109 -8.57 11.27 -4.65
N GLY A 110 -9.66 11.92 -4.23
CA GLY A 110 -9.87 12.26 -2.83
C GLY A 110 -9.87 11.01 -1.93
N VAL A 111 -10.55 9.94 -2.35
CA VAL A 111 -10.59 8.68 -1.62
C VAL A 111 -9.20 8.04 -1.55
N VAL A 112 -8.48 7.88 -2.67
CA VAL A 112 -7.16 7.22 -2.63
C VAL A 112 -6.16 7.98 -1.77
N THR A 113 -6.20 9.31 -1.78
CA THR A 113 -5.29 10.12 -0.95
C THR A 113 -5.62 10.05 0.54
N HIS A 114 -6.87 9.74 0.89
CA HIS A 114 -7.28 9.48 2.27
C HIS A 114 -6.87 8.08 2.72
N LEU A 115 -7.00 7.09 1.83
CA LEU A 115 -6.63 5.70 2.11
C LEU A 115 -5.13 5.47 2.08
N MET A 116 -4.36 6.33 1.41
CA MET A 116 -2.90 6.22 1.35
C MET A 116 -2.28 6.92 2.55
N PRO A 117 -1.75 6.16 3.53
CA PRO A 117 -1.28 6.78 4.75
C PRO A 117 0.10 7.42 4.52
N LEU A 118 0.35 8.56 5.14
CA LEU A 118 1.68 9.18 5.13
C LEU A 118 2.70 8.34 5.93
N THR A 119 2.21 7.58 6.90
CA THR A 119 2.99 6.61 7.67
C THR A 119 2.27 5.30 7.85
N MET A 120 3.02 4.22 7.82
CA MET A 120 2.49 2.86 7.88
C MET A 120 3.30 2.03 8.87
N ASP A 121 2.64 1.37 9.81
CA ASP A 121 3.29 0.31 10.59
C ASP A 121 3.25 -1.01 9.79
N LEU A 122 4.43 -1.48 9.35
CA LEU A 122 4.52 -2.71 8.57
C LEU A 122 4.00 -3.93 9.35
N SER A 123 4.05 -3.91 10.69
CA SER A 123 3.54 -4.99 11.53
C SER A 123 2.02 -5.17 11.46
N MET A 124 1.28 -4.15 11.03
CA MET A 124 -0.15 -4.25 10.76
C MET A 124 -0.45 -4.93 9.42
N VAL A 125 0.48 -4.88 8.47
CA VAL A 125 0.32 -5.46 7.11
C VAL A 125 0.89 -6.87 7.02
N VAL A 126 2.06 -7.11 7.64
CA VAL A 126 2.78 -8.39 7.58
C VAL A 126 3.07 -8.88 9.01
N SER A 127 2.70 -10.13 9.28
CA SER A 127 2.93 -10.75 10.59
C SER A 127 4.43 -10.95 10.84
N ASN A 128 4.85 -11.00 12.11
CA ASN A 128 6.25 -11.20 12.53
C ASN A 128 7.20 -10.03 12.21
N ALA A 129 6.72 -8.90 11.69
CA ALA A 129 7.45 -7.64 11.81
C ALA A 129 7.36 -7.13 13.26
N ALA A 130 8.43 -6.50 13.74
CA ALA A 130 8.44 -5.93 15.09
C ALA A 130 7.40 -4.79 15.19
N PRO A 131 6.62 -4.69 16.29
CA PRO A 131 5.74 -3.55 16.51
C PRO A 131 6.50 -2.23 16.38
N GLY A 132 5.89 -1.21 15.75
CA GLY A 132 6.56 0.06 15.51
C GLY A 132 7.60 0.03 14.39
N THR A 133 7.54 -0.94 13.48
CA THR A 133 8.32 -0.89 12.23
C THR A 133 7.66 0.11 11.28
N ILE A 134 7.85 1.40 11.57
CA ILE A 134 7.21 2.49 10.85
C ILE A 134 7.92 2.76 9.52
N TYR A 135 7.11 2.95 8.49
CA TYR A 135 7.52 3.48 7.20
C TYR A 135 6.80 4.78 6.93
N ARG A 136 7.41 5.65 6.13
CA ARG A 136 6.80 6.91 5.68
C ARG A 136 6.82 7.03 4.17
N LEU A 137 5.75 7.61 3.62
CA LEU A 137 5.65 7.91 2.20
C LEU A 137 6.70 8.97 1.84
N ARG A 138 7.52 8.67 0.84
CA ARG A 138 8.61 9.56 0.42
C ARG A 138 8.44 10.12 -0.98
N CYS A 139 7.87 9.32 -1.86
CA CYS A 139 7.73 9.65 -3.27
C CYS A 139 6.54 8.91 -3.85
N MET A 140 5.87 9.51 -4.82
CA MET A 140 4.89 8.84 -5.65
C MET A 140 5.08 9.21 -7.12
N ILE A 141 4.85 8.24 -7.99
CA ILE A 141 4.69 8.43 -9.43
C ILE A 141 3.19 8.49 -9.70
N CYS A 142 2.77 9.54 -10.39
CA CYS A 142 1.37 9.73 -10.73
C CYS A 142 1.17 9.82 -12.24
N LEU A 143 0.04 9.29 -12.72
CA LEU A 143 -0.31 9.23 -14.12
C LEU A 143 -1.60 10.00 -14.38
N TYR A 144 -1.64 10.72 -15.51
CA TYR A 144 -2.89 11.17 -16.11
C TYR A 144 -2.72 11.28 -17.63
N GLY A 145 -3.63 10.67 -18.39
CA GLY A 145 -3.68 10.85 -19.85
C GLY A 145 -2.35 10.52 -20.58
N ALA A 146 -1.65 9.48 -20.12
CA ALA A 146 -0.31 9.06 -20.58
C ALA A 146 0.87 9.98 -20.19
N HIS A 147 0.66 10.95 -19.31
CA HIS A 147 1.71 11.82 -18.77
C HIS A 147 2.04 11.46 -17.32
N PHE A 148 3.32 11.20 -17.04
CA PHE A 148 3.80 10.90 -15.70
C PHE A 148 4.36 12.15 -15.02
N ILE A 149 4.00 12.34 -13.77
CA ILE A 149 4.65 13.29 -12.86
C ILE A 149 5.19 12.55 -11.65
N THR A 150 6.20 13.12 -11.02
CA THR A 150 6.70 12.64 -9.73
C THR A 150 6.36 13.67 -8.65
N ILE A 151 5.83 13.21 -7.52
CA ILE A 151 5.65 14.04 -6.33
C ILE A 151 6.47 13.43 -5.19
N ALA A 152 7.41 14.17 -4.63
CA ALA A 152 8.29 13.67 -3.57
C ALA A 152 8.45 14.68 -2.44
N PHE A 153 8.59 14.17 -1.22
CA PHE A 153 8.91 14.99 -0.07
C PHE A 153 10.41 15.30 -0.05
N ASN A 154 10.74 16.60 -0.07
CA ASN A 154 12.11 17.06 0.02
C ASN A 154 12.46 17.41 1.48
N PRO A 155 13.36 16.65 2.13
CA PRO A 155 13.71 16.89 3.54
C PRO A 155 14.51 18.17 3.76
N ALA A 156 15.23 18.66 2.75
CA ALA A 156 16.09 19.84 2.89
C ALA A 156 15.27 21.13 3.04
N VAL A 157 14.07 21.15 2.47
CA VAL A 157 13.14 22.28 2.50
C VAL A 157 11.81 21.94 3.17
N PHE A 158 11.71 20.72 3.73
CA PHE A 158 10.57 20.21 4.49
C PHE A 158 9.20 20.40 3.79
N GLN A 159 9.14 20.08 2.50
CA GLN A 159 7.93 20.23 1.69
C GLN A 159 7.82 19.19 0.59
N TRP A 160 6.60 18.94 0.15
CA TRP A 160 6.30 18.20 -1.07
C TRP A 160 6.59 19.03 -2.31
N VAL A 161 7.16 18.37 -3.31
CA VAL A 161 7.58 19.00 -4.57
C VAL A 161 7.13 18.11 -5.72
N GLN A 162 6.52 18.73 -6.73
CA GLN A 162 6.24 18.11 -8.03
C GLN A 162 7.45 18.27 -8.95
N TYR A 163 7.80 17.20 -9.65
CA TYR A 163 8.73 17.15 -10.76
C TYR A 163 7.98 16.69 -12.01
N ASP A 164 8.06 17.49 -13.06
CA ASP A 164 7.29 17.34 -14.30
C ASP A 164 8.16 17.81 -15.46
N ASP A 165 8.82 16.86 -16.12
CA ASP A 165 9.91 17.09 -17.07
C ASP A 165 10.96 18.08 -16.53
N ALA A 166 11.05 19.27 -17.14
CA ALA A 166 11.99 20.31 -16.72
C ALA A 166 11.44 21.23 -15.60
N LYS A 167 10.18 21.06 -15.20
CA LYS A 167 9.50 21.93 -14.23
C LYS A 167 9.51 21.31 -12.84
N VAL A 168 9.96 22.12 -11.87
CA VAL A 168 9.89 21.81 -10.44
C VAL A 168 8.91 22.77 -9.78
N THR A 169 7.89 22.25 -9.10
CA THR A 169 6.84 23.06 -8.47
C THR A 169 6.70 22.68 -7.00
N PRO A 170 7.00 23.58 -6.05
CA PRO A 170 6.69 23.37 -4.64
C PRO A 170 5.18 23.21 -4.43
N LEU A 171 4.78 22.21 -3.65
CA LEU A 171 3.39 21.94 -3.27
C LEU A 171 3.12 22.26 -1.80
N GLY A 172 4.16 22.44 -0.98
CA GLY A 172 4.01 22.69 0.45
C GLY A 172 3.70 21.41 1.24
N GLY A 173 2.68 21.45 2.08
CA GLY A 173 2.23 20.30 2.88
C GLY A 173 1.43 19.26 2.08
N TRP A 174 0.95 18.22 2.78
CA TRP A 174 0.16 17.16 2.16
C TRP A 174 -1.13 17.66 1.50
N ASP A 175 -1.80 18.64 2.11
CA ASP A 175 -3.01 19.24 1.51
C ASP A 175 -2.74 19.80 0.10
N GLY A 176 -1.56 20.39 -0.12
CA GLY A 176 -1.16 20.87 -1.44
C GLY A 176 -0.93 19.74 -2.46
N VAL A 177 -0.47 18.58 -1.99
CA VAL A 177 -0.40 17.36 -2.81
C VAL A 177 -1.80 16.88 -3.18
N VAL A 178 -2.69 16.74 -2.20
CA VAL A 178 -4.08 16.32 -2.42
C VAL A 178 -4.77 17.25 -3.43
N ASP A 179 -4.63 18.55 -3.25
CA ASP A 179 -5.15 19.56 -4.15
C ASP A 179 -4.61 19.41 -5.57
N LYS A 180 -3.30 19.22 -5.71
CA LYS A 180 -2.65 19.03 -7.02
C LYS A 180 -3.18 17.80 -7.72
N LEU A 181 -3.27 16.68 -7.01
CA LEU A 181 -3.77 15.42 -7.56
C LEU A 181 -5.24 15.56 -7.98
N LYS A 182 -6.09 16.16 -7.13
CA LYS A 182 -7.53 16.34 -7.42
C LYS A 182 -7.79 17.28 -8.59
N LYS A 183 -7.07 18.40 -8.69
CA LYS A 183 -7.19 19.37 -9.79
C LYS A 183 -6.69 18.79 -11.11
N GLY A 184 -5.57 18.07 -11.08
CA GLY A 184 -4.97 17.45 -12.26
C GLY A 184 -5.54 16.07 -12.63
N ARG A 185 -6.36 15.47 -11.75
CA ARG A 185 -6.82 14.08 -11.85
C ARG A 185 -5.67 13.07 -11.98
N PHE A 186 -4.54 13.38 -11.35
CA PHE A 186 -3.37 12.51 -11.33
C PHE A 186 -3.62 11.33 -10.40
N GLN A 187 -3.52 10.13 -10.96
CA GLN A 187 -3.64 8.84 -10.27
C GLN A 187 -2.28 8.46 -9.68
N PRO A 188 -2.13 8.34 -8.35
CA PRO A 188 -0.95 7.70 -7.77
C PRO A 188 -0.87 6.26 -8.26
N GLU A 189 0.22 5.88 -8.93
CA GLU A 189 0.44 4.53 -9.48
C GLU A 189 1.43 3.74 -8.63
N VAL A 190 2.54 4.39 -8.26
CA VAL A 190 3.62 3.78 -7.48
C VAL A 190 3.99 4.71 -6.35
N CYS A 191 3.89 4.22 -5.12
CA CYS A 191 4.16 4.96 -3.90
C CYS A 191 5.33 4.31 -3.16
N PHE A 192 6.39 5.07 -2.92
CA PHE A 192 7.60 4.59 -2.26
C PHE A 192 7.60 4.96 -0.79
N TYR A 193 7.73 3.95 0.04
CA TYR A 193 7.80 4.07 1.49
C TYR A 193 9.20 3.72 1.98
N GLU A 194 9.77 4.56 2.83
CA GLU A 194 11.06 4.31 3.48
C GLU A 194 10.87 4.01 4.96
N MET A 195 11.65 3.08 5.49
CA MET A 195 11.65 2.76 6.92
C MET A 195 12.15 3.98 7.70
N VAL A 196 11.44 4.35 8.76
CA VAL A 196 11.88 5.37 9.70
C VAL A 196 12.73 4.70 10.77
N PRO A 197 14.02 5.05 10.90
CA PRO A 197 14.82 4.56 12.01
C PRO A 197 14.15 4.95 13.33
N SER A 198 14.12 4.03 14.31
CA SER A 198 13.49 4.27 15.61
C SER A 198 14.02 5.52 16.34
N ALA A 199 15.30 5.85 16.15
CA ALA A 199 15.93 7.06 16.67
C ALA A 199 15.46 8.37 16.02
N LEU A 200 14.75 8.28 14.90
CA LEU A 200 14.22 9.41 14.12
C LEU A 200 12.69 9.45 14.11
N LEU A 201 12.01 8.61 14.91
CA LEU A 201 10.58 8.76 15.19
C LEU A 201 10.40 9.97 16.12
N PRO A 202 9.82 11.08 15.66
CA PRO A 202 9.57 12.21 16.54
C PRO A 202 8.10 12.19 16.97
N GLU A 203 7.79 12.75 18.15
CA GLU A 203 6.40 12.92 18.60
C GLU A 203 5.59 13.90 17.73
N GLU A 204 6.24 14.73 16.86
CA GLU A 204 5.59 15.91 16.25
C GLU A 204 5.91 16.17 14.75
N TYR A 205 6.29 15.17 13.95
CA TYR A 205 6.54 15.39 12.50
C TYR A 205 5.44 14.77 11.64
N TYR A 206 4.20 15.24 11.83
CA TYR A 206 3.05 14.97 10.97
C TYR A 206 2.33 16.26 10.61
#